data_AF-A0A1D6END7-F1
#
_entry.id   AF-A0A1D6END7-F1
#
_cell.length_a   1.000
_cell.length_b   1.000
_cell.length_c   1.000
_cell.angle_alpha   90.00
_cell.angle_beta   90.00
_cell.angle_gamma   90.00
#
_symmetry.space_group_name_H-M   'P 1'
#
loop_
_entity.id
_entity.type
_entity.pdbx_description
1 polymer ?
#
loop_
_entity_poly.entity_id
_entity_poly.type
_entity_poly.pdbx_seq_one_letter_code
_entity_poly.pdbx_strand_id
1 'polypeptide(L)'
;MLILILGFGAIGIEVAKRLRPFGVKILATKRNWSSDTLPSYVDELVDKKGGPEDMYEFAGEANIVIACMTLTSETVNASLGVLSYKYSFKMAST
;
A
#
# COMPACT_ATOMS: atom_id res chain seq x y z
N MET A 1 -4.27 5.95 12.86
CA MET A 1 -3.86 6.38 11.51
C MET A 1 -3.58 5.14 10.66
N LEU A 2 -4.20 5.06 9.49
CA LEU A 2 -4.08 3.95 8.53
C LEU A 2 -3.22 4.39 7.36
N ILE A 3 -2.19 3.61 7.03
CA ILE A 3 -1.26 3.90 5.93
C ILE A 3 -1.32 2.75 4.94
N LEU A 4 -1.49 3.06 3.67
CA LEU A 4 -1.39 2.11 2.57
C LEU A 4 -0.01 2.18 1.94
N ILE A 5 0.66 1.04 1.82
CA ILE A 5 1.87 0.86 1.03
C ILE A 5 1.52 0.10 -0.25
N LEU A 6 1.60 0.79 -1.39
CA LEU A 6 1.41 0.18 -2.71
C LEU A 6 2.72 -0.42 -3.19
N GLY A 7 2.71 -1.72 -3.51
CA GLY A 7 3.93 -2.42 -3.94
C GLY A 7 4.82 -2.81 -2.78
N PHE A 8 4.44 -3.86 -2.06
CA PHE A 8 5.18 -4.36 -0.90
C PHE A 8 6.44 -5.18 -1.30
N GLY A 9 7.43 -4.49 -1.86
CA GLY A 9 8.78 -5.00 -2.16
C GLY A 9 9.80 -4.61 -1.09
N ALA A 10 11.09 -4.63 -1.45
CA ALA A 10 12.18 -4.26 -0.54
C ALA A 10 11.99 -2.85 0.08
N ILE A 11 11.59 -1.86 -0.73
CA ILE A 11 11.32 -0.49 -0.25
C ILE A 11 10.11 -0.48 0.69
N GLY A 12 9.01 -1.14 0.32
CA GLY A 12 7.79 -1.20 1.14
C GLY A 12 8.05 -1.82 2.52
N ILE A 13 8.88 -2.87 2.59
CA ILE A 13 9.31 -3.51 3.84
C ILE A 13 10.07 -2.52 4.73
N GLU A 14 11.04 -1.82 4.18
CA GLU A 14 11.87 -0.86 4.93
C GLU A 14 11.06 0.36 5.41
N VAL A 15 10.07 0.80 4.61
CA VAL A 15 9.11 1.81 5.02
C VAL A 15 8.25 1.29 6.17
N ALA A 16 7.68 0.09 6.07
CA ALA A 16 6.84 -0.49 7.12
C ALA A 16 7.59 -0.61 8.46
N LYS A 17 8.84 -1.08 8.45
CA LYS A 17 9.70 -1.15 9.66
C LYS A 17 9.83 0.21 10.36
N ARG A 18 10.00 1.29 9.59
CA ARG A 18 10.14 2.66 10.14
C ARG A 18 8.81 3.23 10.62
N LEU A 19 7.70 2.79 10.03
CA LEU A 19 6.36 3.21 10.42
C LEU A 19 5.86 2.50 11.69
N ARG A 20 6.25 1.25 11.93
CA ARG A 20 5.77 0.45 13.08
C ARG A 20 5.95 1.13 14.45
N PRO A 21 7.09 1.77 14.79
CA PRO A 21 7.26 2.48 16.05
C PRO A 21 6.25 3.61 16.30
N PHE A 22 5.60 4.13 15.26
CA PHE A 22 4.58 5.18 15.37
C PHE A 22 3.19 4.65 15.71
N GLY A 23 3.02 3.33 15.94
CA GLY A 23 1.72 2.74 16.29
C GLY A 23 0.67 2.82 15.19
N VAL A 24 1.09 2.96 13.93
CA VAL A 24 0.18 3.03 12.78
C VAL A 24 -0.29 1.65 12.36
N LYS A 25 -1.48 1.61 11.75
CA LYS A 25 -1.97 0.42 11.05
C LYS A 25 -1.56 0.48 9.58
N ILE A 26 -1.04 -0.63 9.05
CA ILE A 26 -0.46 -0.74 7.71
C ILE A 26 -1.31 -1.69 6.86
N LEU A 27 -1.87 -1.13 5.79
CA LEU A 27 -2.41 -1.90 4.66
C LEU A 27 -1.31 -2.00 3.61
N ALA A 28 -1.21 -3.13 2.90
CA ALA A 28 -0.24 -3.25 1.82
C ALA A 28 -0.77 -4.08 0.65
N THR A 29 -0.38 -3.69 -0.56
CA THR A 29 -0.66 -4.47 -1.78
C THR A 29 0.60 -5.06 -2.39
N LYS A 30 0.51 -6.30 -2.85
CA LYS A 30 1.59 -6.99 -3.57
C LYS A 30 0.98 -7.98 -4.55
N ARG A 31 1.60 -8.14 -5.71
CA ARG A 31 1.15 -9.09 -6.75
C ARG A 31 1.18 -10.55 -6.29
N ASN A 32 2.15 -10.91 -5.44
CA ASN A 32 2.30 -12.27 -4.92
C ASN A 32 2.86 -12.20 -3.51
N TRP A 33 2.19 -12.85 -2.55
CA TRP A 33 2.56 -12.89 -1.15
C TRP A 33 3.31 -14.17 -0.72
N SER A 34 3.76 -15.01 -1.67
CA SER A 34 4.43 -16.27 -1.29
C SER A 34 5.67 -16.04 -0.42
N SER A 35 5.85 -16.93 0.55
CA SER A 35 6.96 -16.94 1.52
C SER A 35 8.33 -16.99 0.85
N ASP A 36 8.44 -17.55 -0.35
CA ASP A 36 9.71 -17.62 -1.09
C ASP A 36 10.23 -16.24 -1.51
N THR A 37 9.34 -15.24 -1.52
CA THR A 37 9.64 -13.87 -1.98
C THR A 37 9.71 -12.85 -0.85
N LEU A 38 9.42 -13.25 0.40
CA LEU A 38 9.27 -12.35 1.53
C LEU A 38 9.90 -12.92 2.81
N PRO A 39 10.62 -12.11 3.60
CA PRO A 39 11.08 -12.53 4.92
C PRO A 39 9.93 -12.93 5.85
N SER A 40 10.16 -13.88 6.74
CA SER A 40 9.14 -14.40 7.68
C SER A 40 8.52 -13.33 8.58
N TYR A 41 9.26 -12.27 8.91
CA TYR A 41 8.77 -11.17 9.76
C TYR A 41 7.78 -10.22 9.04
N VAL A 42 7.50 -10.42 7.75
CA VAL A 42 6.59 -9.54 7.00
C VAL A 42 5.17 -9.59 7.56
N ASP A 43 4.76 -10.73 8.14
CA ASP A 43 3.44 -10.90 8.75
C ASP A 43 3.25 -9.98 9.96
N GLU A 44 4.34 -9.60 10.62
CA GLU A 44 4.33 -8.65 11.75
C GLU A 44 4.31 -7.19 11.27
N LEU A 45 4.66 -6.93 10.00
CA LEU A 45 4.78 -5.58 9.43
C LEU A 45 3.49 -5.08 8.76
N VAL A 46 2.54 -5.95 8.44
CA VAL A 46 1.33 -5.60 7.67
C VAL A 46 0.09 -6.13 8.38
N ASP A 47 -0.89 -5.26 8.61
CA ASP A 47 -2.13 -5.62 9.30
C ASP A 47 -3.21 -6.16 8.35
N LYS A 48 -3.23 -5.71 7.09
CA LYS A 48 -4.09 -6.25 6.01
C LYS A 48 -3.30 -6.33 4.71
N LYS A 49 -3.30 -7.52 4.11
CA LYS A 49 -2.64 -7.81 2.83
C LYS A 49 -3.68 -7.84 1.72
N GLY A 50 -3.33 -7.31 0.56
CA GLY A 50 -4.17 -7.35 -0.64
C GLY A 50 -3.36 -7.52 -1.91
N GLY A 51 -4.07 -7.81 -2.99
CA GLY A 51 -3.56 -7.83 -4.35
C GLY A 51 -3.65 -6.45 -5.04
N PRO A 52 -3.27 -6.36 -6.32
CA PRO A 52 -3.51 -5.18 -7.16
C PRO A 52 -5.00 -4.78 -7.26
N GLU A 53 -5.91 -5.75 -7.16
CA GLU A 53 -7.36 -5.58 -7.23
C GLU A 53 -7.94 -4.80 -6.03
N ASP A 54 -7.33 -4.96 -4.85
CA ASP A 54 -7.78 -4.31 -3.60
C ASP A 54 -7.31 -2.85 -3.49
N MET A 55 -6.55 -2.38 -4.47
CA MET A 55 -5.83 -1.11 -4.41
C MET A 55 -6.74 0.10 -4.16
N TYR A 56 -7.90 0.15 -4.80
CA TYR A 56 -8.85 1.26 -4.64
C TYR A 56 -9.60 1.20 -3.32
N GLU A 57 -10.02 0.01 -2.88
CA GLU A 57 -10.63 -0.20 -1.56
C GLU A 57 -9.68 0.29 -0.46
N PHE A 58 -8.44 -0.20 -0.48
CA PHE A 58 -7.46 0.15 0.54
C PHE A 58 -7.11 1.64 0.51
N ALA A 59 -7.10 2.26 -0.68
CA ALA A 59 -6.85 3.69 -0.83
C ALA A 59 -7.97 4.55 -0.23
N GLY A 60 -9.23 4.08 -0.31
CA GLY A 60 -10.39 4.73 0.32
C GLY A 60 -10.34 4.66 1.85
N GLU A 61 -9.85 3.57 2.43
CA GLU A 61 -9.69 3.43 3.87
C GLU A 61 -8.48 4.23 4.43
N ALA A 62 -7.40 4.31 3.66
CA ALA A 62 -6.12 4.82 4.16
C ALA A 62 -6.11 6.35 4.32
N ASN A 63 -5.46 6.85 5.39
CA ASN A 63 -5.19 8.28 5.57
C ASN A 63 -4.04 8.74 4.68
N ILE A 64 -3.00 7.92 4.52
CA ILE A 64 -1.82 8.20 3.69
C ILE A 64 -1.62 7.03 2.71
N VAL A 65 -1.31 7.33 1.45
CA VAL A 65 -0.87 6.32 0.47
C VAL A 65 0.59 6.57 0.15
N ILE A 66 1.41 5.54 0.24
CA ILE A 66 2.83 5.54 -0.12
C ILE A 66 3.00 4.61 -1.32
N ALA A 67 3.44 5.16 -2.45
CA ALA A 67 3.73 4.38 -3.64
C ALA A 67 5.18 3.87 -3.62
N CYS A 68 5.35 2.55 -3.52
CA CYS A 68 6.65 1.86 -3.54
C CYS A 68 6.78 0.90 -4.74
N MET A 69 5.96 1.09 -5.77
CA MET A 69 5.94 0.27 -6.98
C MET A 69 7.00 0.73 -7.97
N THR A 70 7.62 -0.21 -8.69
CA THR A 70 8.42 0.10 -9.88
C THR A 70 7.51 0.73 -10.93
N LEU A 71 7.96 1.81 -11.57
CA LEU A 71 7.25 2.41 -12.69
C LEU A 71 7.43 1.54 -13.93
N THR A 72 6.33 1.00 -14.42
CA THR A 72 6.20 0.12 -15.60
C THR A 72 4.96 0.55 -16.36
N SER A 73 4.78 0.08 -17.60
CA SER A 73 3.57 0.38 -18.40
C SER A 73 2.27 0.02 -17.67
N GLU A 74 2.26 -1.06 -16.89
CA GLU A 74 1.11 -1.50 -16.09
C GLU A 74 0.84 -0.59 -14.88
N THR A 75 1.89 -0.02 -14.28
CA THR A 75 1.82 0.69 -12.99
C THR A 75 1.72 2.22 -13.10
N VAL A 76 1.97 2.78 -14.29
CA VAL A 76 1.76 4.22 -14.57
C VAL A 76 0.29 4.60 -14.33
N ASN A 77 -0.65 3.84 -14.90
CA ASN A 77 -2.07 4.11 -14.74
C ASN A 77 -2.58 3.80 -13.34
N ALA A 78 -2.02 2.78 -12.68
CA ALA A 78 -2.38 2.42 -11.32
C ALA A 78 -2.03 3.52 -10.31
N SER A 79 -0.81 4.08 -10.39
CA SER A 79 -0.37 5.14 -9.46
C SER A 79 -1.15 6.45 -9.65
N LEU A 80 -1.37 6.89 -10.89
CA LEU A 80 -2.25 8.02 -11.22
C LEU A 80 -3.69 7.77 -10.79
N GLY A 81 -4.20 6.55 -11.01
CA GLY A 81 -5.56 6.16 -10.66
C GLY A 81 -5.82 6.22 -9.16
N VAL A 82 -4.90 5.74 -8.32
CA VAL A 82 -5.06 5.80 -6.86
C VAL A 82 -5.01 7.22 -6.32
N LEU A 83 -4.08 8.02 -6.84
CA LEU A 83 -4.00 9.44 -6.50
C LEU A 83 -5.34 10.11 -6.87
N SER A 84 -5.80 9.96 -8.11
CA SER A 84 -7.06 10.55 -8.56
C SER A 84 -8.25 10.05 -7.73
N TYR A 85 -8.34 8.76 -7.44
CA TYR A 85 -9.41 8.18 -6.62
C TYR A 85 -9.46 8.81 -5.23
N LYS A 86 -8.31 8.90 -4.57
CA LYS A 86 -8.21 9.44 -3.21
C LYS A 86 -8.52 10.94 -3.16
N TYR A 87 -8.07 11.72 -4.14
CA TYR A 87 -8.38 13.15 -4.21
C TYR A 87 -9.83 13.41 -4.65
N SER A 88 -10.41 12.61 -5.55
CA SER A 88 -11.82 12.70 -5.92
C SER A 88 -12.75 12.33 -4.77
N PHE A 89 -12.42 11.30 -3.98
CA PHE A 89 -13.22 10.95 -2.79
C PHE A 89 -13.18 12.06 -1.74
N LYS A 90 -12.01 12.70 -1.55
CA LYS A 90 -11.87 13.84 -0.63
C LYS A 90 -12.66 15.08 -1.06
N MET A 91 -12.86 15.28 -2.37
CA MET A 91 -13.71 16.37 -2.92
C MET A 91 -15.21 16.09 -2.76
N ALA A 92 -15.64 14.83 -2.82
CA ALA A 92 -17.06 14.46 -2.72
C ALA A 92 -17.60 14.42 -1.28
N SER A 93 -16.72 14.43 -0.28
CA SER A 93 -17.07 14.36 1.15
C SER A 93 -16.96 15.71 1.88
N THR A 94 -16.91 16.83 1.15
CA THR A 94 -16.85 18.20 1.71
C THR A 94 -18.16 18.91 1.41
#